data_AF-A0A7W4E0Q0-F1
#
_entry.id   AF-A0A7W4E0Q0-F1
#
_cell.length_a   1.000
_cell.length_b   1.000
_cell.length_c   1.000
_cell.angle_alpha   90.00
_cell.angle_beta   90.00
_cell.angle_gamma   90.00
#
_symmetry.space_group_name_H-M   'P 1'
#
loop_
_entity.id
_entity.type
_entity.pdbx_description
1 polymer ?
#
loop_
_entity_poly.entity_id
_entity_poly.type
_entity_poly.pdbx_seq_one_letter_code
_entity_poly.pdbx_strand_id
1 'polypeptide(L)'
;MNIERLQDIDERLFVKNDLNGECIYYTDEDCQTPFNGIVYGMCGHPARLDYECEIKDGVKSGIELTYNEEGGIEQASEYRHNLMYGVSKEYDEEGNLLTASVVYNNSHLKIVSPTPKGSYNIEKYAPQSTQNLPDDICTLLALSEQELVAYPLTQKYGMFKI
;
A
#
# COMPACT_ATOMS: atom_id res chain seq x y z
N MET A 1 -19.35 -10.73 6.77
CA MET A 1 -18.55 -11.55 5.85
C MET A 1 -17.24 -11.81 6.56
N ASN A 2 -16.91 -13.06 6.91
CA ASN A 2 -15.61 -13.35 7.49
C ASN A 2 -14.58 -13.23 6.37
N ILE A 3 -13.66 -12.27 6.48
CA ILE A 3 -12.52 -12.21 5.59
C ILE A 3 -11.45 -13.19 6.07
N GLU A 4 -10.91 -13.96 5.13
CA GLU A 4 -9.77 -14.83 5.39
C GLU A 4 -8.48 -14.01 5.47
N ARG A 5 -7.67 -14.29 6.50
CA ARG A 5 -6.35 -13.70 6.69
C ARG A 5 -5.34 -14.82 6.84
N LEU A 6 -4.32 -14.82 6.00
CA LEU A 6 -3.27 -15.84 5.98
C LEU A 6 -1.92 -15.17 6.16
N GLN A 7 -1.05 -15.78 6.95
CA GLN A 7 0.34 -15.36 6.96
C GLN A 7 0.97 -15.70 5.60
N ASP A 8 1.95 -14.93 5.16
CA ASP A 8 2.69 -15.17 3.92
C ASP A 8 3.44 -16.52 3.87
N ILE A 9 3.62 -17.16 5.02
CA ILE A 9 4.18 -18.51 5.18
C ILE A 9 3.13 -19.59 5.53
N ASP A 10 1.83 -19.28 5.46
CA ASP A 10 0.75 -20.23 5.74
C ASP A 10 0.75 -21.35 4.68
N GLU A 11 0.67 -22.61 5.11
CA GLU A 11 0.70 -23.78 4.22
C GLU A 11 -0.49 -23.87 3.24
N ARG A 12 -1.55 -23.09 3.49
CA ARG A 12 -2.70 -22.98 2.59
C ARG A 12 -2.49 -21.98 1.46
N LEU A 13 -1.38 -21.24 1.48
CA LEU A 13 -1.06 -20.18 0.54
C LEU A 13 0.03 -20.63 -0.43
N PHE A 14 -0.34 -20.79 -1.70
CA PHE A 14 0.57 -21.15 -2.77
C PHE A 14 0.91 -19.92 -3.61
N VAL A 15 2.16 -19.80 -4.06
CA VAL A 15 2.66 -18.58 -4.70
C VAL A 15 3.29 -18.89 -6.05
N LYS A 16 2.97 -18.06 -7.05
CA LYS A 16 3.74 -17.90 -8.30
C LYS A 16 4.13 -16.43 -8.44
N ASN A 17 5.13 -16.14 -9.25
CA ASN A 17 5.48 -14.76 -9.55
C ASN A 17 4.78 -14.31 -10.84
N ASP A 18 4.39 -13.03 -10.89
CA ASP A 18 4.01 -12.36 -12.12
C ASP A 18 5.25 -12.03 -12.98
N LEU A 19 5.04 -11.35 -14.10
CA LEU A 19 6.12 -10.99 -15.03
C LEU A 19 7.16 -10.03 -14.44
N ASN A 20 6.82 -9.30 -13.38
CA ASN A 20 7.69 -8.36 -12.68
C ASN A 20 8.37 -9.00 -11.46
N GLY A 21 8.05 -10.25 -11.13
CA GLY A 21 8.57 -10.93 -9.95
C GLY A 21 7.69 -10.78 -8.71
N GLU A 22 6.54 -10.13 -8.80
CA GLU A 22 5.62 -9.92 -7.68
C GLU A 22 4.77 -11.18 -7.43
N CYS A 23 4.45 -11.45 -6.17
CA CYS A 23 3.68 -12.62 -5.79
C CYS A 23 2.24 -12.60 -6.35
N ILE A 24 1.78 -13.76 -6.80
CA ILE A 24 0.38 -14.09 -7.06
C ILE A 24 0.02 -15.26 -6.14
N TYR A 25 -1.00 -15.05 -5.31
CA TYR A 25 -1.42 -15.94 -4.24
C TYR A 25 -2.60 -16.82 -4.64
N TYR A 26 -2.55 -18.10 -4.26
CA TYR A 26 -3.54 -19.12 -4.58
C TYR A 26 -3.87 -19.97 -3.36
N THR A 27 -5.03 -20.61 -3.37
CA THR A 27 -5.49 -21.53 -2.31
C THR A 27 -5.30 -23.01 -2.65
N ASP A 28 -4.68 -23.31 -3.79
CA ASP A 28 -4.40 -24.67 -4.25
C ASP A 28 -3.01 -24.80 -4.88
N GLU A 29 -2.43 -25.98 -4.77
CA GLU A 29 -1.05 -26.30 -5.21
C GLU A 29 -0.84 -26.09 -6.72
N ASP A 30 -1.86 -26.38 -7.52
CA ASP A 30 -1.84 -26.19 -8.98
C ASP A 30 -1.93 -24.70 -9.37
N CYS A 31 -2.17 -23.82 -8.40
CA CYS A 31 -2.36 -22.39 -8.52
C CYS A 31 -3.44 -22.03 -9.55
N GLN A 32 -4.64 -22.59 -9.38
CA GLN A 32 -5.81 -22.35 -10.24
C GLN A 32 -6.84 -21.41 -9.61
N THR A 33 -6.89 -21.33 -8.28
CA THR A 33 -7.87 -20.59 -7.50
C THR A 33 -7.18 -19.41 -6.82
N PRO A 34 -7.31 -18.19 -7.35
CA PRO A 34 -6.65 -17.02 -6.77
C PRO A 34 -7.21 -16.68 -5.39
N PHE A 35 -6.31 -16.36 -4.47
CA PHE A 35 -6.68 -15.97 -3.12
C PHE A 35 -7.38 -14.60 -3.11
N ASN A 36 -8.33 -14.44 -2.20
CA ASN A 36 -9.02 -13.19 -1.94
C ASN A 36 -9.13 -13.02 -0.42
N GLY A 37 -8.49 -12.00 0.13
CA GLY A 37 -8.40 -11.83 1.58
C GLY A 37 -7.30 -10.86 1.98
N ILE A 38 -6.74 -11.07 3.16
CA ILE A 38 -5.53 -10.37 3.62
C ILE A 38 -4.37 -11.36 3.66
N VAL A 39 -3.22 -10.96 3.11
CA VAL A 39 -1.94 -11.60 3.39
C VAL A 39 -1.14 -10.69 4.31
N TYR A 40 -0.52 -11.26 5.35
CA TYR A 40 0.31 -10.51 6.29
C TYR A 40 1.64 -11.21 6.56
N GLY A 41 2.69 -10.43 6.81
CA GLY A 41 4.00 -10.92 7.17
C GLY A 41 4.32 -10.63 8.63
N MET A 42 5.16 -11.48 9.22
CA MET A 42 5.74 -11.23 10.54
C MET A 42 7.26 -11.25 10.44
N CYS A 43 7.92 -10.36 11.19
CA CYS A 43 9.37 -10.27 11.22
C CYS A 43 9.91 -10.25 12.66
N GLY A 44 11.22 -10.41 12.83
CA GLY A 44 11.91 -10.23 14.11
C GLY A 44 11.80 -11.38 15.13
N HIS A 45 12.52 -11.21 16.25
CA HIS A 45 12.53 -12.09 17.42
C HIS A 45 12.50 -11.24 18.71
N PRO A 46 11.37 -11.13 19.43
CA PRO A 46 10.09 -11.81 19.20
C PRO A 46 9.39 -11.36 17.91
N ALA A 47 8.50 -12.23 17.39
CA ALA A 47 7.78 -11.97 16.15
C ALA A 47 6.81 -10.78 16.32
N ARG A 48 6.83 -9.87 15.36
CA ARG A 48 5.98 -8.67 15.28
C ARG A 48 5.34 -8.61 13.89
N LEU A 49 4.17 -7.97 13.79
CA LEU A 49 3.51 -7.75 12.50
C LEU A 49 4.37 -6.78 11.69
N ASP A 50 4.70 -7.16 10.46
CA ASP A 50 5.60 -6.41 9.58
C ASP A 50 4.81 -5.64 8.52
N TYR A 51 3.85 -6.34 7.90
CA TYR A 51 2.93 -5.74 6.95
C TYR A 51 1.62 -6.54 6.87
N GLU A 52 0.59 -5.91 6.32
CA GLU A 52 -0.60 -6.59 5.84
C GLU A 52 -1.13 -5.93 4.57
N CYS A 53 -1.62 -6.73 3.64
CA CYS A 53 -2.04 -6.27 2.32
C CYS A 53 -3.35 -6.91 1.87
N GLU A 54 -4.21 -6.10 1.24
CA GLU A 54 -5.42 -6.57 0.59
C GLU A 54 -5.09 -7.32 -0.70
N ILE A 55 -5.50 -8.58 -0.77
CA ILE A 55 -5.36 -9.43 -1.95
C ILE A 55 -6.71 -9.61 -2.62
N LYS A 56 -6.74 -9.34 -3.93
CA LYS A 56 -7.89 -9.61 -4.79
C LYS A 56 -7.43 -10.33 -6.04
N ASP A 57 -8.11 -11.41 -6.38
CA ASP A 57 -7.79 -12.23 -7.55
C ASP A 57 -6.31 -12.65 -7.55
N GLY A 58 -5.78 -12.97 -6.37
CA GLY A 58 -4.41 -13.41 -6.14
C GLY A 58 -3.36 -12.30 -6.10
N VAL A 59 -3.68 -11.04 -6.39
CA VAL A 59 -2.69 -9.94 -6.43
C VAL A 59 -3.01 -8.85 -5.42
N LYS A 60 -1.99 -8.09 -4.98
CA LYS A 60 -2.19 -6.90 -4.13
C LYS A 60 -3.08 -5.90 -4.87
N SER A 61 -4.21 -5.57 -4.25
CA SER A 61 -5.23 -4.70 -4.84
C SER A 61 -6.14 -4.17 -3.73
N GLY A 62 -5.93 -2.91 -3.36
CA GLY A 62 -6.48 -2.30 -2.16
C GLY A 62 -5.40 -1.59 -1.35
N ILE A 63 -5.40 -1.73 -0.03
CA ILE A 63 -4.43 -1.10 0.86
C ILE A 63 -3.36 -2.09 1.30
N GLU A 64 -2.12 -1.63 1.36
CA GLU A 64 -1.04 -2.24 2.14
C GLU A 64 -0.67 -1.31 3.30
N LEU A 65 -0.46 -1.90 4.48
CA LEU A 65 0.10 -1.24 5.64
C LEU A 65 1.43 -1.92 5.99
N THR A 66 2.47 -1.14 6.25
CA THR A 66 3.70 -1.60 6.88
C THR A 66 3.83 -1.01 8.27
N TYR A 67 4.49 -1.75 9.16
CA TYR A 67 4.56 -1.42 10.58
C TYR A 67 6.00 -1.25 11.04
N ASN A 68 6.22 -0.26 11.89
CA ASN A 68 7.50 -0.07 12.56
C ASN A 68 7.68 -1.10 13.70
N GLU A 69 8.84 -1.10 14.36
CA GLU A 69 9.15 -2.08 15.42
C GLU A 69 8.21 -2.01 16.63
N GLU A 70 7.59 -0.85 16.86
CA GLU A 70 6.63 -0.62 17.95
C GLU A 70 5.19 -0.97 17.56
N GLY A 71 4.94 -1.36 16.31
CA GLY A 71 3.61 -1.64 15.77
C GLY A 71 2.85 -0.37 15.33
N GLY A 72 3.50 0.78 15.25
CA GLY A 72 2.95 1.96 14.59
C GLY A 72 2.93 1.77 13.08
N ILE A 73 1.96 2.37 12.38
CA ILE A 73 1.95 2.37 10.90
C ILE A 73 3.14 3.21 10.42
N GLU A 74 4.05 2.59 9.69
CA GLU A 74 5.17 3.26 9.04
C GLU A 74 4.76 3.75 7.64
N GLN A 75 4.04 2.92 6.88
CA GLN A 75 3.54 3.27 5.55
C GLN A 75 2.13 2.74 5.34
N ALA A 76 1.32 3.53 4.63
CA ALA A 76 0.01 3.14 4.12
C ALA A 76 -0.11 3.49 2.63
N SER A 77 -0.31 2.49 1.78
CA SER A 77 -0.21 2.64 0.33
C SER A 77 -1.36 1.97 -0.41
N GLU A 78 -1.89 2.64 -1.44
CA GLU A 78 -2.83 2.05 -2.39
C GLU A 78 -2.09 1.20 -3.44
N TYR A 79 -2.65 0.03 -3.73
CA TYR A 79 -2.17 -0.93 -4.72
C TYR A 79 -3.26 -1.28 -5.73
N ARG A 80 -2.84 -1.49 -6.98
CA ARG A 80 -3.67 -2.00 -8.07
C ARG A 80 -2.85 -2.99 -8.89
N HIS A 81 -3.22 -4.27 -8.83
CA HIS A 81 -2.54 -5.37 -9.54
C HIS A 81 -1.04 -5.42 -9.25
N ASN A 82 -0.66 -5.62 -7.98
CA ASN A 82 0.73 -5.69 -7.50
C ASN A 82 1.56 -4.41 -7.63
N LEU A 83 1.01 -3.34 -8.21
CA LEU A 83 1.71 -2.07 -8.35
C LEU A 83 1.12 -1.02 -7.41
N MET A 84 1.97 -0.28 -6.72
CA MET A 84 1.58 0.89 -5.95
C MET A 84 0.97 1.91 -6.92
N TYR A 85 -0.26 2.33 -6.64
CA TYR A 85 -1.12 3.07 -7.54
C TYR A 85 -2.13 3.89 -6.73
N GLY A 86 -2.09 5.21 -6.85
CA GLY A 86 -2.97 6.11 -6.11
C GLY A 86 -2.19 6.94 -5.10
N VAL A 87 -2.62 6.92 -3.84
CA VAL A 87 -1.99 7.65 -2.74
C VAL A 87 -1.16 6.71 -1.85
N SER A 88 0.00 7.19 -1.44
CA SER A 88 0.85 6.56 -0.42
C SER A 88 1.22 7.58 0.65
N LYS A 89 1.28 7.15 1.91
CA LYS A 89 1.63 7.98 3.06
C LYS A 89 2.66 7.27 3.93
N GLU A 90 3.64 8.03 4.39
CA GLU A 90 4.69 7.57 5.31
C GLU A 90 4.60 8.36 6.61
N TYR A 91 4.93 7.70 7.71
CA TYR A 91 4.82 8.23 9.06
C TYR A 91 6.09 7.97 9.85
N ASP A 92 6.37 8.83 10.84
CA ASP A 92 7.44 8.60 11.80
C ASP A 92 7.00 7.65 12.92
N GLU A 93 7.93 7.35 13.84
CA GLU A 93 7.70 6.46 14.99
C GLU A 93 6.57 6.94 15.90
N GLU A 94 6.33 8.26 15.97
CA GLU A 94 5.26 8.87 16.76
C GLU A 94 3.90 8.90 16.03
N GLY A 95 3.86 8.45 14.76
CA GLY A 95 2.69 8.46 13.90
C GLY A 95 2.41 9.81 13.23
N ASN A 96 3.37 10.75 13.26
CA ASN A 96 3.26 11.99 12.50
C ASN A 96 3.54 11.73 11.02
N LEU A 97 2.80 12.40 10.15
CA LEU A 97 3.00 12.29 8.71
C LEU A 97 4.39 12.81 8.31
N LEU A 98 5.15 12.01 7.57
CA LEU A 98 6.39 12.41 6.91
C LEU A 98 6.13 12.86 5.48
N THR A 99 5.45 12.03 4.69
CA THR A 99 5.13 12.32 3.29
C THR A 99 3.74 11.84 2.90
N ALA A 100 3.12 12.54 1.95
CA ALA A 100 2.01 12.03 1.16
C ALA A 100 2.37 12.11 -0.33
N SER A 101 2.10 11.04 -1.07
CA SER A 101 2.55 10.88 -2.45
C SER A 101 1.39 10.51 -3.37
N VAL A 102 1.43 11.01 -4.62
CA VAL A 102 0.68 10.41 -5.74
C VAL A 102 1.61 9.47 -6.49
N VAL A 103 1.21 8.22 -6.65
CA VAL A 103 2.03 7.13 -7.21
C VAL A 103 1.31 6.49 -8.38
N TYR A 104 2.05 6.19 -9.44
CA TYR A 104 1.57 5.41 -10.58
C TYR A 104 2.61 4.37 -10.95
N ASN A 105 2.24 3.09 -10.93
CA ASN A 105 3.12 1.96 -11.26
C ASN A 105 4.46 2.03 -10.52
N ASN A 106 4.40 2.11 -9.19
CA ASN A 106 5.57 2.23 -8.28
C ASN A 106 6.38 3.53 -8.44
N SER A 107 5.96 4.47 -9.28
CA SER A 107 6.65 5.75 -9.48
C SER A 107 5.93 6.88 -8.74
N HIS A 108 6.60 7.49 -7.75
CA HIS A 108 6.11 8.68 -7.08
C HIS A 108 6.16 9.88 -8.03
N LEU A 109 5.00 10.43 -8.38
CA LEU A 109 4.84 11.54 -9.32
C LEU A 109 4.75 12.90 -8.61
N LYS A 110 4.06 12.96 -7.47
CA LYS A 110 3.97 14.13 -6.59
C LYS A 110 4.30 13.67 -5.18
N ILE A 111 5.16 14.39 -4.45
CA ILE A 111 5.45 14.13 -3.04
C ILE A 111 5.29 15.44 -2.28
N VAL A 112 4.52 15.41 -1.21
CA VAL A 112 4.31 16.55 -0.31
C VAL A 112 4.72 16.19 1.11
N SER A 113 5.32 17.15 1.82
CA SER A 113 5.83 16.96 3.18
C SER A 113 5.30 18.07 4.12
N PRO A 114 5.01 17.80 5.40
CA PRO A 114 4.67 18.84 6.36
C PRO A 114 5.86 19.75 6.66
N THR A 115 5.55 21.00 6.99
CA THR A 115 6.53 21.97 7.47
C THR A 115 6.27 22.29 8.95
N PRO A 116 7.29 22.74 9.72
CA PRO A 116 7.10 23.16 11.12
C PRO A 116 6.07 24.28 11.33
N LYS A 117 5.67 24.99 10.26
CA LYS A 117 4.70 26.08 10.29
C LYS A 117 3.25 25.63 10.03
N GLY A 118 3.00 24.33 9.86
CA GLY A 118 1.68 23.78 9.55
C GLY A 118 1.26 23.90 8.08
N SER A 119 2.16 24.36 7.20
CA SER A 119 2.01 24.29 5.74
C SER A 119 2.66 23.01 5.17
N TYR A 120 2.54 22.80 3.86
CA TYR A 120 3.15 21.67 3.16
C TYR A 120 4.06 22.14 2.03
N ASN A 121 5.18 21.44 1.81
CA ASN A 121 6.07 21.65 0.67
C ASN A 121 5.80 20.59 -0.39
N ILE A 122 6.09 20.91 -1.65
CA ILE A 122 6.17 19.92 -2.73
C ILE A 122 7.63 19.53 -2.91
N GLU A 123 8.00 18.33 -2.46
CA GLU A 123 9.36 17.77 -2.59
C GLU A 123 9.64 17.26 -4.01
N LYS A 124 8.58 16.80 -4.69
CA LYS A 124 8.66 16.29 -6.06
C LYS A 124 7.38 16.59 -6.81
N TYR A 125 7.51 17.01 -8.07
CA TYR A 125 6.40 17.06 -9.02
C TYR A 125 6.91 16.73 -10.44
N ALA A 126 6.62 15.53 -10.92
CA ALA A 126 7.12 15.00 -12.18
C ALA A 126 6.07 14.18 -12.95
N PRO A 127 4.88 14.74 -13.28
CA PRO A 127 3.87 14.01 -14.05
C PRO A 127 4.29 13.74 -15.51
N GLN A 128 5.25 14.52 -16.03
CA GLN A 128 5.76 14.42 -17.39
C GLN A 128 6.65 13.17 -17.61
N SER A 129 7.14 12.51 -16.54
CA SER A 129 7.93 11.28 -16.69
C SER A 129 7.10 10.09 -17.16
N THR A 130 5.78 10.25 -17.28
CA THR A 130 4.82 9.22 -17.67
C THR A 130 3.95 9.71 -18.82
N GLN A 131 3.99 9.05 -19.97
CA GLN A 131 3.08 9.33 -21.07
C GLN A 131 1.68 8.76 -20.75
N ASN A 132 0.62 9.52 -21.04
CA ASN A 132 -0.78 9.11 -20.92
C ASN A 132 -1.16 8.58 -19.53
N LEU A 133 -1.14 9.47 -18.53
CA LEU A 133 -1.64 9.14 -17.20
C LEU A 133 -3.14 8.88 -17.22
N PRO A 134 -3.62 7.86 -16.48
CA PRO A 134 -5.05 7.65 -16.24
C PRO A 134 -5.75 8.87 -15.60
N ASP A 135 -7.05 9.05 -15.88
CA ASP A 135 -7.84 10.20 -15.40
C ASP A 135 -7.93 10.28 -13.87
N ASP A 136 -8.00 9.13 -13.18
CA ASP A 136 -7.99 9.04 -11.72
C ASP A 136 -6.66 9.54 -11.14
N ILE A 137 -5.52 9.15 -11.72
CA ILE A 137 -4.21 9.68 -11.35
C ILE A 137 -4.10 11.17 -11.65
N CYS A 138 -4.59 11.64 -12.80
CA CYS A 138 -4.62 13.07 -13.12
C CYS A 138 -5.44 13.87 -12.09
N THR A 139 -6.55 13.31 -11.61
CA THR A 139 -7.39 13.89 -10.57
C THR A 139 -6.62 14.00 -9.24
N LEU A 140 -5.89 12.95 -8.84
CA LEU A 140 -5.05 12.98 -7.63
C LEU A 140 -3.92 14.02 -7.74
N LEU A 141 -3.30 14.15 -8.91
CA LEU A 141 -2.24 15.14 -9.17
C LEU A 141 -2.75 16.58 -9.11
N ALA A 142 -4.04 16.81 -9.36
CA ALA A 142 -4.68 18.11 -9.30
C ALA A 142 -5.05 18.55 -7.87
N LEU A 143 -5.01 17.64 -6.89
CA LEU A 143 -5.25 17.97 -5.49
C LEU A 143 -4.21 18.97 -4.97
N SER A 144 -4.67 19.91 -4.16
CA SER A 144 -3.77 20.73 -3.32
C SER A 144 -3.01 19.86 -2.33
N GLU A 145 -1.95 20.40 -1.75
CA GLU A 145 -1.13 19.67 -0.77
C GLU A 145 -1.97 19.29 0.46
N GLN A 146 -2.85 20.19 0.91
CA GLN A 146 -3.78 19.93 2.01
C GLN A 146 -4.76 18.80 1.67
N GLU A 147 -5.33 18.80 0.47
CA GLU A 147 -6.27 17.76 0.05
C GLU A 147 -5.59 16.40 -0.11
N LEU A 148 -4.37 16.36 -0.67
CA LEU A 148 -3.60 15.12 -0.80
C LEU A 148 -3.25 14.54 0.57
N VAL A 149 -2.85 15.39 1.52
CA VAL A 149 -2.58 14.96 2.91
C VAL A 149 -3.86 14.46 3.60
N ALA A 150 -4.98 15.13 3.39
CA ALA A 150 -6.29 14.76 3.93
C ALA A 150 -6.95 13.59 3.17
N TYR A 151 -6.39 13.13 2.05
CA TYR A 151 -7.00 12.11 1.20
C TYR A 151 -7.24 10.82 1.99
N PRO A 152 -8.46 10.26 2.00
CA PRO A 152 -8.78 9.09 2.79
C PRO A 152 -8.24 7.81 2.13
N LEU A 153 -7.43 7.05 2.86
CA LEU A 153 -7.07 5.68 2.49
C LEU A 153 -8.16 4.74 3.01
N THR A 154 -9.01 4.24 2.11
CA THR A 154 -10.18 3.41 2.49
C THR A 154 -9.82 1.94 2.37
N GLN A 155 -9.73 1.27 3.50
CA GLN A 155 -9.57 -0.19 3.53
C GLN A 155 -10.92 -0.85 3.24
N LYS A 156 -10.93 -1.86 2.36
CA LYS A 156 -12.12 -2.66 2.10
C LYS A 156 -12.43 -3.59 3.27
N TYR A 157 -11.40 -3.96 4.02
CA TYR A 157 -11.49 -4.90 5.12
C TYR A 157 -10.84 -4.33 6.37
N GLY A 158 -11.31 -4.73 7.56
CA GLY A 158 -10.64 -4.32 8.80
C GLY A 158 -9.24 -4.91 8.87
N MET A 159 -8.22 -4.07 8.84
CA MET A 159 -6.83 -4.47 9.10
C MET A 159 -6.63 -4.81 10.58
N PHE A 160 -5.51 -5.43 10.95
CA PHE A 160 -5.18 -5.69 12.35
C PHE A 160 -5.19 -4.36 13.12
N LYS A 161 -5.99 -4.29 14.18
CA LYS A 161 -5.88 -3.22 15.17
C LYS A 161 -4.89 -3.71 16.20
N ILE A 162 -3.71 -3.10 16.21
CA ILE A 162 -2.65 -3.37 17.18
C ILE A 162 -2.99 -2.66 18.49
#